data_AF-A0A7V9UM48-F1
#
_entry.id   AF-A0A7V9UM48-F1
#
_cell.length_a   1.000
_cell.length_b   1.000
_cell.length_c   1.000
_cell.angle_alpha   90.00
_cell.angle_beta   90.00
_cell.angle_gamma   90.00
#
_symmetry.space_group_name_H-M   'P 1'
#
loop_
_entity.id
_entity.type
_entity.pdbx_description
1 polymer ?
#
loop_
_entity_poly.entity_id
_entity_poly.type
_entity_poly.pdbx_seq_one_letter_code
_entity_poly.pdbx_strand_id
1 'polypeptide(L)'
;TDIVEARRLAEHLDARNRERQVVQQEIVNRALAEYESSADAQAQTHVAVIAGDDWHRGVIGIAASKIAERINRPCLVISLEGDTGHGSARSIEAYHLLNGLTECADLFIKFGGHSHAAGLTIKRTNIAELRRRLNDHAASFLTDQDLIPSLKVDLELPAEGISLQLAKELQALEPFGAGNPRPLFITRDLRILAEPRIMKEKHLKLRVAGTQNYPLEAVWWGGVEELAGRTLSTGQRIELAYTIEPNTWKGETRLQLIVKDVKFDDGR
;
A
#
# COMPACT_ATOMS: atom_id res chain seq x y z
N THR A 1 2.34 -2.58 -38.41
CA THR A 1 1.53 -3.02 -37.26
C THR A 1 0.08 -2.83 -37.61
N ASP A 2 -0.72 -3.90 -37.58
CA ASP A 2 -2.15 -3.82 -37.88
C ASP A 2 -2.88 -3.16 -36.71
N ILE A 3 -3.44 -1.98 -36.94
CA ILE A 3 -4.13 -1.17 -35.91
C ILE A 3 -5.40 -1.87 -35.43
N VAL A 4 -6.08 -2.62 -36.29
CA VAL A 4 -7.32 -3.33 -35.95
C VAL A 4 -7.00 -4.49 -35.01
N GLU A 5 -5.97 -5.27 -35.35
CA GLU A 5 -5.53 -6.36 -34.50
C GLU A 5 -4.96 -5.86 -33.16
N ALA A 6 -4.18 -4.78 -33.18
CA ALA A 6 -3.67 -4.15 -31.96
C ALA A 6 -4.80 -3.69 -31.04
N ARG A 7 -5.86 -3.07 -31.59
CA ARG A 7 -7.03 -2.64 -30.82
C ARG A 7 -7.77 -3.84 -30.21
N ARG A 8 -7.99 -4.89 -31.00
CA ARG A 8 -8.66 -6.12 -30.54
C ARG A 8 -7.91 -6.77 -29.38
N LEU A 9 -6.59 -6.87 -29.48
CA LEU A 9 -5.74 -7.42 -28.41
C LEU A 9 -5.74 -6.52 -27.17
N ALA A 10 -5.71 -5.20 -27.33
CA ALA A 10 -5.77 -4.26 -26.22
C ALA A 10 -7.11 -4.35 -25.45
N GLU A 11 -8.23 -4.44 -26.16
CA GLU A 11 -9.56 -4.63 -25.55
C GLU A 11 -9.66 -5.97 -24.82
N HIS A 12 -9.09 -7.04 -25.39
CA HIS A 12 -9.02 -8.34 -24.73
C HIS A 12 -8.18 -8.32 -23.44
N LEU A 13 -7.02 -7.66 -23.48
CA LEU A 13 -6.15 -7.49 -22.31
C LEU A 13 -6.82 -6.67 -21.22
N ASP A 14 -7.52 -5.58 -21.59
CA ASP A 14 -8.27 -4.76 -20.63
C ASP A 14 -9.39 -5.55 -19.94
N ALA A 15 -10.14 -6.36 -20.70
CA ALA A 15 -11.14 -7.26 -20.13
C ALA A 15 -10.53 -8.24 -19.12
N ARG A 16 -9.44 -8.92 -19.49
CA ARG A 16 -8.72 -9.85 -18.59
C ARG A 16 -8.15 -9.15 -17.36
N ASN A 17 -7.66 -7.92 -17.53
CA ASN A 17 -7.12 -7.12 -16.44
C ASN A 17 -8.20 -6.75 -15.41
N ARG A 18 -9.43 -6.45 -15.86
CA ARG A 18 -10.61 -6.20 -15.01
C ARG A 18 -11.05 -7.47 -14.27
N GLU A 19 -11.19 -8.59 -14.97
CA GLU A 19 -11.51 -9.89 -14.36
C GLU A 19 -10.50 -10.23 -13.24
N ARG A 20 -9.21 -10.07 -13.51
CA ARG A 20 -8.14 -10.27 -12.53
C ARG A 20 -8.28 -9.33 -11.32
N GLN A 21 -8.68 -8.07 -11.50
CA GLN A 21 -8.87 -7.13 -10.38
C GLN A 21 -10.00 -7.56 -9.46
N VAL A 22 -11.10 -8.07 -10.02
CA VAL A 22 -12.24 -8.58 -9.25
C VAL A 22 -11.81 -9.77 -8.40
N VAL A 23 -11.21 -10.79 -9.02
CA VAL A 23 -10.72 -11.99 -8.31
C VAL A 23 -9.70 -11.62 -7.24
N GLN A 24 -8.78 -10.70 -7.54
CA GLN A 24 -7.79 -10.23 -6.58
C GLN A 24 -8.45 -9.55 -5.37
N GLN A 25 -9.47 -8.71 -5.59
CA GLN A 25 -10.15 -8.05 -4.48
C GLN A 25 -10.89 -9.05 -3.59
N GLU A 26 -11.52 -10.07 -4.19
CA GLU A 26 -12.16 -11.15 -3.46
C GLU A 26 -11.16 -11.92 -2.59
N ILE A 27 -10.01 -12.33 -3.16
CA ILE A 27 -8.96 -13.04 -2.43
C ILE A 27 -8.42 -12.17 -1.30
N VAL A 28 -8.14 -10.89 -1.54
CA VAL A 28 -7.65 -9.97 -0.50
C VAL A 28 -8.65 -9.86 0.65
N ASN A 29 -9.94 -9.68 0.36
CA ASN A 29 -10.96 -9.57 1.40
C ASN A 29 -11.08 -10.87 2.22
N ARG A 30 -11.12 -12.03 1.56
CA ARG A 30 -11.18 -13.34 2.23
C ARG A 30 -9.94 -13.60 3.08
N ALA A 31 -8.76 -13.29 2.54
CA ALA A 31 -7.49 -13.49 3.22
C ALA A 31 -7.35 -12.60 4.47
N LEU A 32 -7.74 -11.33 4.38
CA LEU A 32 -7.75 -10.43 5.54
C LEU A 32 -8.73 -10.90 6.61
N ALA A 33 -9.94 -11.32 6.21
CA ALA A 33 -10.90 -11.88 7.15
C ALA A 33 -10.37 -13.15 7.84
N GLU A 34 -9.69 -14.05 7.12
CA GLU A 34 -9.02 -15.22 7.71
C GLU A 34 -7.92 -14.80 8.70
N TYR A 35 -7.09 -13.84 8.32
CA TYR A 35 -6.01 -13.33 9.16
C TYR A 35 -6.55 -12.73 10.47
N GLU A 36 -7.61 -11.92 10.40
CA GLU A 36 -8.24 -11.27 11.56
C GLU A 36 -9.04 -12.23 12.44
N SER A 37 -9.66 -13.26 11.87
CA SER A 37 -10.55 -14.20 12.59
C SER A 37 -9.84 -15.45 13.11
N SER A 38 -8.62 -15.73 12.66
CA SER A 38 -7.91 -16.94 13.07
C SER A 38 -7.65 -16.93 14.58
N ALA A 39 -7.89 -18.06 15.26
CA ALA A 39 -7.46 -18.26 16.66
C ALA A 39 -5.94 -18.10 16.82
N ASP A 40 -5.20 -18.26 15.72
CA ASP A 40 -3.77 -18.04 15.57
C ASP A 40 -3.40 -16.57 15.30
N ALA A 41 -4.33 -15.62 15.30
CA ALA A 41 -4.02 -14.20 15.07
C ALA A 41 -3.03 -13.64 16.10
N GLN A 42 -3.02 -14.20 17.32
CA GLN A 42 -2.03 -13.92 18.36
C GLN A 42 -0.67 -14.60 18.12
N ALA A 43 -0.60 -15.63 17.28
CA ALA A 43 0.64 -16.32 16.91
C ALA A 43 1.24 -15.79 15.60
N GLN A 44 0.45 -15.15 14.74
CA GLN A 44 0.87 -14.55 13.47
C GLN A 44 1.19 -13.06 13.61
N THR A 45 1.89 -12.70 14.68
CA THR A 45 2.18 -11.31 15.05
C THR A 45 3.29 -10.68 14.26
N HIS A 46 4.03 -11.41 13.43
CA HIS A 46 5.15 -10.87 12.64
C HIS A 46 5.00 -11.17 11.16
N VAL A 47 4.48 -12.34 10.79
CA VAL A 47 4.27 -12.77 9.40
C VAL A 47 2.88 -13.36 9.23
N ALA A 48 2.14 -12.86 8.25
CA ALA A 48 0.85 -13.41 7.86
C ALA A 48 1.06 -14.60 6.91
N VAL A 49 0.57 -15.79 7.27
CA VAL A 49 0.57 -16.97 6.39
C VAL A 49 -0.87 -17.46 6.22
N ILE A 50 -1.44 -17.10 5.08
CA ILE A 50 -2.86 -17.22 4.81
C ILE A 50 -3.06 -18.27 3.71
N ALA A 51 -3.96 -19.23 3.93
CA ALA A 51 -4.12 -20.35 3.03
C ALA A 51 -5.60 -20.63 2.77
N GLY A 52 -6.00 -20.52 1.50
CA GLY A 52 -7.39 -20.71 1.09
C GLY A 52 -7.53 -21.71 -0.05
N ASP A 53 -8.65 -22.42 -0.02
CA ASP A 53 -9.07 -23.28 -1.12
C ASP A 53 -9.62 -22.46 -2.30
N ASP A 54 -9.39 -22.97 -3.51
CA ASP A 54 -9.89 -22.43 -4.78
C ASP A 54 -9.42 -21.00 -5.13
N TRP A 55 -8.29 -20.56 -4.58
CA TRP A 55 -7.70 -19.26 -4.93
C TRP A 55 -6.94 -19.32 -6.26
N HIS A 56 -7.18 -18.36 -7.14
CA HIS A 56 -6.54 -18.35 -8.45
C HIS A 56 -5.02 -18.13 -8.35
N ARG A 57 -4.21 -19.14 -8.73
CA ARG A 57 -2.74 -19.13 -8.63
C ARG A 57 -2.05 -17.96 -9.35
N GLY A 58 -2.61 -17.50 -10.46
CA GLY A 58 -2.12 -16.30 -11.17
C GLY A 58 -2.34 -14.98 -10.43
N VAL A 59 -3.12 -14.98 -9.34
CA VAL A 59 -3.57 -13.76 -8.63
C VAL A 59 -2.98 -13.65 -7.22
N ILE A 60 -2.68 -14.78 -6.56
CA ILE A 60 -2.16 -14.80 -5.18
C ILE A 60 -0.91 -13.94 -4.98
N GLY A 61 -0.06 -13.78 -5.99
CA GLY A 61 1.13 -12.92 -5.90
C GLY A 61 0.82 -11.43 -5.77
N ILE A 62 -0.23 -10.96 -6.45
CA ILE A 62 -0.66 -9.56 -6.37
C ILE A 62 -1.48 -9.35 -5.09
N ALA A 63 -2.26 -10.36 -4.69
CA ALA A 63 -2.95 -10.36 -3.41
C ALA A 63 -1.95 -10.28 -2.23
N ALA A 64 -0.88 -11.08 -2.26
CA ALA A 64 0.18 -11.07 -1.23
C ALA A 64 0.84 -9.69 -1.10
N SER A 65 1.12 -9.01 -2.23
CA SER A 65 1.66 -7.64 -2.21
C SER A 65 0.70 -6.67 -1.52
N LYS A 66 -0.58 -6.68 -1.94
CA LYS A 66 -1.59 -5.79 -1.36
C LYS A 66 -1.82 -6.05 0.13
N ILE A 67 -1.83 -7.31 0.54
CA ILE A 67 -2.03 -7.67 1.95
C ILE A 67 -0.80 -7.22 2.75
N ALA A 68 0.41 -7.53 2.29
CA ALA A 68 1.66 -7.11 2.95
C ALA A 68 1.73 -5.58 3.13
N GLU A 69 1.37 -4.82 2.09
CA GLU A 69 1.28 -3.36 2.16
C GLU A 69 0.23 -2.89 3.17
N ARG A 70 -0.97 -3.50 3.15
CA ARG A 70 -2.08 -3.09 4.02
C ARG A 70 -1.83 -3.36 5.50
N ILE A 71 -1.21 -4.50 5.84
CA ILE A 71 -0.95 -4.87 7.23
C ILE A 71 0.46 -4.45 7.69
N ASN A 72 1.30 -3.95 6.77
CA ASN A 72 2.72 -3.64 6.95
C ASN A 72 3.53 -4.79 7.57
N ARG A 73 3.35 -6.00 7.03
CA ARG A 73 4.01 -7.23 7.49
C ARG A 73 4.36 -8.12 6.31
N PRO A 74 5.41 -8.97 6.41
CA PRO A 74 5.59 -10.05 5.48
C PRO A 74 4.33 -10.91 5.38
N CYS A 75 3.94 -11.27 4.16
CA CYS A 75 2.72 -12.00 3.87
C CYS A 75 2.97 -13.13 2.87
N LEU A 76 2.48 -14.33 3.20
CA LEU A 76 2.39 -15.50 2.35
C LEU A 76 0.91 -15.78 2.07
N VAL A 77 0.55 -15.85 0.79
CA VAL A 77 -0.78 -16.24 0.34
C VAL A 77 -0.66 -17.56 -0.41
N ILE A 78 -1.33 -18.60 0.09
CA ILE A 78 -1.25 -19.96 -0.41
C ILE A 78 -2.62 -20.36 -0.98
N SER A 79 -2.63 -20.75 -2.26
CA SER A 79 -3.76 -21.41 -2.90
C SER A 79 -3.64 -22.92 -2.72
N LEU A 80 -4.66 -23.54 -2.15
CA LEU A 80 -4.71 -24.97 -1.87
C LEU A 80 -5.42 -25.74 -2.99
N GLU A 81 -4.77 -26.79 -3.49
CA GLU A 81 -5.28 -27.72 -4.50
C GLU A 81 -5.07 -29.16 -3.97
N GLY A 82 -6.10 -29.72 -3.33
CA GLY A 82 -6.00 -31.02 -2.64
C GLY A 82 -5.02 -30.97 -1.47
N ASP A 83 -4.03 -31.88 -1.45
CA ASP A 83 -3.01 -31.96 -0.38
C ASP A 83 -1.81 -31.02 -0.58
N THR A 84 -1.76 -30.30 -1.71
CA THR A 84 -0.64 -29.40 -2.06
C THR A 84 -1.12 -27.96 -2.15
N GLY A 85 -0.30 -27.02 -1.69
CA GLY A 85 -0.51 -25.58 -1.81
C GLY A 85 0.56 -24.92 -2.66
N HIS A 86 0.17 -23.94 -3.46
CA HIS A 86 1.05 -23.04 -4.19
C HIS A 86 0.97 -21.65 -3.59
N GLY A 87 2.11 -21.14 -3.11
CA GLY A 87 2.18 -19.87 -2.41
C GLY A 87 2.97 -18.81 -3.15
N SER A 88 2.57 -17.56 -2.94
CA SER A 88 3.40 -16.39 -3.21
C SER A 88 3.58 -15.58 -1.94
N ALA A 89 4.79 -15.09 -1.77
CA ALA A 89 5.23 -14.43 -0.56
C ALA A 89 5.79 -13.04 -0.88
N ARG A 90 5.53 -12.08 0.01
CA ARG A 90 6.01 -10.69 -0.07
C ARG A 90 6.51 -10.23 1.29
N SER A 91 7.49 -9.35 1.30
CA SER A 91 8.10 -8.83 2.52
C SER A 91 8.14 -7.31 2.56
N ILE A 92 8.21 -6.78 3.77
CA ILE A 92 8.57 -5.38 4.06
C ILE A 92 10.08 -5.19 3.96
N GLU A 93 10.55 -3.94 3.99
CA GLU A 93 11.98 -3.62 3.91
C GLU A 93 12.81 -4.26 5.02
N ALA A 94 12.25 -4.27 6.24
CA ALA A 94 12.93 -4.74 7.45
C ALA A 94 13.14 -6.27 7.53
N TYR A 95 12.55 -7.08 6.64
CA TYR A 95 12.63 -8.54 6.72
C TYR A 95 13.12 -9.20 5.43
N HIS A 96 14.20 -9.99 5.53
CA HIS A 96 14.73 -10.75 4.40
C HIS A 96 13.99 -12.09 4.23
N LEU A 97 12.93 -12.08 3.42
CA LEU A 97 12.01 -13.21 3.25
C LEU A 97 12.68 -14.53 2.91
N LEU A 98 13.63 -14.53 1.96
CA LEU A 98 14.29 -15.76 1.55
C LEU A 98 15.08 -16.42 2.70
N ASN A 99 15.59 -15.65 3.67
CA ASN A 99 16.33 -16.22 4.80
C ASN A 99 15.36 -16.96 5.71
N GLY A 100 14.21 -16.34 6.05
CA GLY A 100 13.18 -17.00 6.84
C GLY A 100 12.59 -18.24 6.17
N LEU A 101 12.41 -18.23 4.84
CA LEU A 101 12.00 -19.43 4.10
C LEU A 101 13.08 -20.51 4.10
N THR A 102 14.35 -20.14 4.05
CA THR A 102 15.46 -21.09 4.08
C THR A 102 15.55 -21.81 5.43
N GLU A 103 15.26 -21.13 6.53
CA GLU A 103 15.16 -21.74 7.87
C GLU A 103 14.04 -22.79 7.96
N CYS A 104 13.01 -22.67 7.11
CA CYS A 104 11.87 -23.58 7.04
C CYS A 104 11.96 -24.54 5.84
N ALA A 105 13.14 -24.74 5.26
CA ALA A 105 13.33 -25.44 3.99
C ALA A 105 12.70 -26.84 3.94
N ASP A 106 12.72 -27.58 5.07
CA ASP A 106 12.19 -28.92 5.22
C ASP A 106 10.65 -29.00 5.05
N LEU A 107 9.95 -27.88 5.23
CA LEU A 107 8.49 -27.82 5.11
C LEU A 107 8.02 -27.73 3.66
N PHE A 108 8.88 -27.31 2.73
CA PHE A 108 8.52 -27.04 1.34
C PHE A 108 8.81 -28.23 0.42
N ILE A 109 7.96 -28.41 -0.59
CA ILE A 109 8.25 -29.26 -1.75
C ILE A 109 9.23 -28.53 -2.69
N LYS A 110 9.03 -27.22 -2.85
CA LYS A 110 9.89 -26.33 -3.64
C LYS A 110 9.72 -24.90 -3.13
N PHE A 111 10.78 -24.11 -3.10
CA PHE A 111 10.70 -22.67 -2.86
C PHE A 111 11.86 -21.94 -3.55
N GLY A 112 11.72 -20.64 -3.72
CA GLY A 112 12.78 -19.77 -4.25
C GLY A 112 12.31 -18.33 -4.38
N GLY A 113 13.26 -17.40 -4.47
CA GLY A 113 12.96 -15.97 -4.53
C GLY A 113 14.15 -15.10 -4.14
N HIS A 114 13.83 -13.92 -3.63
CA HIS A 114 14.76 -12.89 -3.18
C HIS A 114 14.29 -12.27 -1.84
N SER A 115 14.95 -11.21 -1.39
CA SER A 115 14.66 -10.54 -0.11
C SER A 115 13.20 -10.13 0.06
N HIS A 116 12.52 -9.63 -0.98
CA HIS A 116 11.16 -9.09 -0.88
C HIS A 116 10.06 -9.97 -1.49
N ALA A 117 10.41 -11.01 -2.24
CA ALA A 117 9.43 -11.81 -2.95
C ALA A 117 9.90 -13.26 -3.13
N ALA A 118 9.00 -14.21 -2.92
CA ALA A 118 9.27 -15.62 -3.16
C ALA A 118 8.04 -16.38 -3.66
N GLY A 119 8.28 -17.53 -4.28
CA GLY A 119 7.27 -18.53 -4.63
C GLY A 119 7.58 -19.85 -3.95
N LEU A 120 6.54 -20.59 -3.57
CA LEU A 120 6.67 -21.85 -2.85
C LEU A 120 5.59 -22.86 -3.22
N THR A 121 5.90 -24.13 -2.99
CA THR A 121 4.98 -25.27 -3.03
C THR A 121 5.13 -26.01 -1.71
N ILE A 122 4.03 -26.31 -1.03
CA ILE A 122 4.01 -26.86 0.33
C ILE A 122 2.90 -27.91 0.48
N LYS A 123 3.07 -28.89 1.36
CA LYS A 123 1.97 -29.80 1.73
C LYS A 123 1.00 -29.09 2.67
N ARG A 124 -0.32 -29.30 2.50
CA ARG A 124 -1.36 -28.71 3.35
C ARG A 124 -1.09 -28.93 4.84
N THR A 125 -0.62 -30.13 5.19
CA THR A 125 -0.29 -30.53 6.56
C THR A 125 0.83 -29.70 7.21
N ASN A 126 1.70 -29.07 6.41
CA ASN A 126 2.87 -28.34 6.90
C ASN A 126 2.57 -26.85 7.16
N ILE A 127 1.38 -26.35 6.81
CA ILE A 127 1.05 -24.91 6.87
C ILE A 127 1.00 -24.40 8.31
N ALA A 128 0.47 -25.19 9.24
CA ALA A 128 0.44 -24.82 10.65
C ALA A 128 1.87 -24.70 11.22
N GLU A 129 2.76 -25.63 10.88
CA GLU A 129 4.16 -25.57 11.33
C GLU A 129 4.93 -24.43 10.65
N LEU A 130 4.62 -24.12 9.38
CA LEU A 130 5.19 -22.97 8.69
C LEU A 130 4.79 -21.65 9.36
N ARG A 131 3.51 -21.49 9.73
CA ARG A 131 3.02 -20.31 10.48
C ARG A 131 3.87 -20.08 11.71
N ARG A 132 4.09 -21.13 12.50
CA ARG A 132 4.86 -21.08 13.74
C ARG A 132 6.33 -20.73 13.48
N ARG A 133 7.06 -21.56 12.72
CA ARG A 133 8.51 -21.39 12.52
C ARG A 133 8.87 -20.06 11.86
N LEU A 134 8.05 -19.63 10.89
CA LEU A 134 8.32 -18.38 10.17
C LEU A 134 8.05 -17.15 11.04
N ASN A 135 7.04 -17.20 11.93
CA ASN A 135 6.83 -16.14 12.91
C ASN A 135 7.92 -16.12 13.98
N ASP A 136 8.34 -17.28 14.49
CA ASP A 136 9.44 -17.37 15.47
C ASP A 136 10.75 -16.80 14.91
N HIS A 137 11.07 -17.14 13.66
CA HIS A 137 12.20 -16.55 12.96
C HIS A 137 12.02 -15.04 12.83
N ALA A 138 10.88 -14.58 12.29
CA ALA A 138 10.64 -13.15 12.09
C ALA A 138 10.69 -12.32 13.38
N ALA A 139 10.20 -12.85 14.51
CA ALA A 139 10.27 -12.20 15.82
C ALA A 139 11.71 -11.99 16.31
N SER A 140 12.68 -12.76 15.79
CA SER A 140 14.10 -12.59 16.12
C SER A 140 14.79 -11.49 15.30
N PHE A 141 14.13 -10.96 14.27
CA PHE A 141 14.69 -9.93 13.37
C PHE A 141 13.86 -8.64 13.31
N LEU A 142 12.57 -8.71 13.59
CA LEU A 142 11.64 -7.59 13.53
C LEU A 142 11.37 -7.04 14.93
N THR A 143 11.35 -5.72 15.04
CA THR A 143 10.87 -5.01 16.21
C THR A 143 9.41 -4.60 16.01
N ASP A 144 8.69 -4.29 17.09
CA ASP A 144 7.32 -3.75 16.99
C ASP A 144 7.27 -2.49 16.11
N GLN A 145 8.36 -1.69 16.09
CA GLN A 145 8.44 -0.47 15.31
C GLN A 145 8.50 -0.74 13.80
N ASP A 146 9.12 -1.83 13.38
CA ASP A 146 9.19 -2.24 11.97
C ASP A 146 7.82 -2.64 11.42
N LEU A 147 6.91 -3.04 12.31
CA LEU A 147 5.55 -3.47 11.99
C LEU A 147 4.57 -2.29 11.91
N ILE A 148 4.99 -1.09 12.33
CA ILE A 148 4.18 0.13 12.24
C ILE A 148 4.38 0.76 10.85
N PRO A 149 3.29 0.99 10.08
CA PRO A 149 3.37 1.73 8.83
C PRO A 149 4.06 3.07 9.04
N SER A 150 5.10 3.35 8.26
CA SER A 150 5.86 4.59 8.36
C SER A 150 6.05 5.23 6.99
N LEU A 151 6.18 6.55 7.00
CA LEU A 151 6.48 7.34 5.81
C LEU A 151 7.90 7.91 5.93
N LYS A 152 8.72 7.66 4.92
CA LYS A 152 10.03 8.29 4.79
C LYS A 152 9.86 9.68 4.17
N VAL A 153 9.82 10.70 5.02
CA VAL A 153 9.73 12.10 4.61
C VAL A 153 11.11 12.59 4.18
N ASP A 154 11.20 13.17 2.99
CA ASP A 154 12.45 13.69 2.44
C ASP A 154 12.78 15.08 2.99
N LEU A 155 11.76 15.95 3.13
CA LEU A 155 11.95 17.32 3.59
C LEU A 155 10.70 17.89 4.27
N GLU A 156 10.90 18.64 5.35
CA GLU A 156 9.87 19.54 5.89
C GLU A 156 9.86 20.84 5.07
N LEU A 157 8.70 21.14 4.48
CA LEU A 157 8.52 22.28 3.59
C LEU A 157 7.49 23.25 4.19
N PRO A 158 7.86 24.51 4.47
CA PRO A 158 6.90 25.53 4.87
C PRO A 158 5.84 25.74 3.78
N ALA A 159 4.61 26.06 4.17
CA ALA A 159 3.51 26.28 3.23
C ALA A 159 3.85 27.35 2.18
N GLU A 160 4.64 28.35 2.58
CA GLU A 160 5.10 29.47 1.76
C GLU A 160 6.13 29.06 0.69
N GLY A 161 6.83 27.94 0.89
CA GLY A 161 7.75 27.38 -0.10
C GLY A 161 7.03 26.61 -1.21
N ILE A 162 5.74 26.33 -1.05
CA ILE A 162 4.98 25.52 -1.98
C ILE A 162 4.47 26.40 -3.13
N SER A 163 4.95 26.12 -4.33
CA SER A 163 4.59 26.89 -5.52
C SER A 163 4.45 26.00 -6.75
N LEU A 164 3.76 26.52 -7.78
CA LEU A 164 3.69 25.85 -9.08
C LEU A 164 5.08 25.73 -9.73
N GLN A 165 5.99 26.66 -9.45
CA GLN A 165 7.36 26.61 -9.96
C GLN A 165 8.11 25.42 -9.35
N LEU A 166 8.04 25.24 -8.03
CA LEU A 166 8.60 24.06 -7.36
C LEU A 166 8.01 22.75 -7.92
N ALA A 167 6.70 22.70 -8.16
CA ALA A 167 6.06 21.52 -8.76
C ALA A 167 6.65 21.16 -10.14
N LYS A 168 6.96 22.18 -10.98
CA LYS A 168 7.59 21.99 -12.29
C LYS A 168 9.05 21.55 -12.18
N GLU A 169 9.79 22.11 -11.22
CA GLU A 169 11.18 21.72 -10.95
C GLU A 169 11.26 20.26 -10.48
N LEU A 170 10.35 19.84 -9.60
CA LEU A 170 10.24 18.45 -9.17
C LEU A 170 9.89 17.53 -10.34
N GLN A 171 9.00 17.96 -11.24
CA GLN A 171 8.66 17.17 -12.43
C GLN A 171 9.87 16.91 -13.35
N ALA A 172 10.89 17.79 -13.35
CA ALA A 172 12.12 17.56 -14.11
C ALA A 172 12.96 16.38 -13.59
N LEU A 173 12.64 15.84 -12.40
CA LEU A 173 13.27 14.63 -11.85
C LEU A 173 12.66 13.33 -12.38
N GLU A 174 11.65 13.40 -13.26
CA GLU A 174 11.08 12.23 -13.92
C GLU A 174 12.11 11.48 -14.78
N PRO A 175 11.99 10.14 -14.92
CA PRO A 175 10.86 9.30 -14.51
C PRO A 175 10.91 8.89 -13.03
N PHE A 176 9.76 8.97 -12.37
CA PHE A 176 9.59 8.44 -11.02
C PHE A 176 9.28 6.93 -11.02
N GLY A 177 9.70 6.22 -9.98
CA GLY A 177 9.49 4.78 -9.81
C GLY A 177 10.16 4.25 -8.54
N ALA A 178 10.30 2.93 -8.41
CA ALA A 178 10.87 2.31 -7.21
C ALA A 178 12.30 2.78 -6.88
N GLY A 179 13.12 3.09 -7.90
CA GLY A 179 14.47 3.63 -7.72
C GLY A 179 14.56 5.15 -7.67
N ASN A 180 13.46 5.86 -7.87
CA ASN A 180 13.37 7.31 -7.87
C ASN A 180 11.95 7.71 -7.43
N PRO A 181 11.59 7.55 -6.14
CA PRO A 181 10.26 7.88 -5.67
C PRO A 181 10.00 9.38 -5.80
N ARG A 182 8.73 9.77 -5.91
CA ARG A 182 8.35 11.19 -5.82
C ARG A 182 8.75 11.73 -4.44
N PRO A 183 9.43 12.89 -4.35
CA PRO A 183 9.79 13.46 -3.07
C PRO A 183 8.57 13.66 -2.17
N LEU A 184 8.65 13.15 -0.95
CA LEU A 184 7.62 13.25 0.06
C LEU A 184 7.95 14.40 1.01
N PHE A 185 7.04 15.36 1.10
CA PHE A 185 7.17 16.51 1.97
C PHE A 185 6.23 16.40 3.17
N ILE A 186 6.59 17.06 4.26
CA ILE A 186 5.66 17.36 5.34
C ILE A 186 5.51 18.87 5.50
N THR A 187 4.29 19.34 5.71
CA THR A 187 4.02 20.69 6.22
C THR A 187 3.19 20.58 7.48
N ARG A 188 3.68 21.22 8.54
CA ARG A 188 3.00 21.31 9.82
C ARG A 188 2.13 22.54 9.89
N ASP A 189 1.22 22.54 10.86
CA ASP A 189 0.41 23.71 11.21
C ASP A 189 -0.45 24.30 10.07
N LEU A 190 -0.97 23.43 9.20
CA LEU A 190 -1.87 23.81 8.12
C LEU A 190 -3.29 23.98 8.66
N ARG A 191 -3.91 25.12 8.37
CA ARG A 191 -5.30 25.39 8.72
C ARG A 191 -6.25 24.98 7.59
N ILE A 192 -7.29 24.22 7.93
CA ILE A 192 -8.38 23.89 7.01
C ILE A 192 -9.20 25.15 6.73
N LEU A 193 -9.30 25.54 5.47
CA LEU A 193 -9.96 26.77 5.03
C LEU A 193 -11.46 26.60 4.73
N ALA A 194 -11.89 25.38 4.43
CA ALA A 194 -13.27 25.06 4.10
C ALA A 194 -13.54 23.57 4.37
N GLU A 195 -14.81 23.22 4.48
CA GLU A 195 -15.24 21.82 4.60
C GLU A 195 -14.64 20.96 3.46
N PRO A 196 -14.07 19.79 3.78
CA PRO A 196 -13.56 18.87 2.77
C PRO A 196 -14.64 18.49 1.75
N ARG A 197 -14.29 18.55 0.47
CA ARG A 197 -15.18 18.08 -0.59
C ARG A 197 -14.95 16.60 -0.85
N ILE A 198 -15.99 15.79 -0.73
CA ILE A 198 -15.97 14.39 -1.15
C ILE A 198 -16.02 14.31 -2.69
N MET A 199 -15.14 13.50 -3.26
CA MET A 199 -15.07 13.21 -4.70
C MET A 199 -15.22 11.71 -4.94
N LYS A 200 -16.12 11.33 -5.84
CA LYS A 200 -16.40 9.93 -6.19
C LYS A 200 -16.65 9.05 -4.95
N GLU A 201 -17.31 9.60 -3.93
CA GLU A 201 -17.70 8.94 -2.66
C GLU A 201 -16.54 8.48 -1.74
N LYS A 202 -15.31 8.32 -2.25
CA LYS A 202 -14.17 7.77 -1.50
C LYS A 202 -12.99 8.72 -1.29
N HIS A 203 -12.88 9.79 -2.07
CA HIS A 203 -11.72 10.68 -2.03
C HIS A 203 -12.06 12.02 -1.41
N LEU A 204 -11.08 12.66 -0.79
CA LEU A 204 -11.25 13.98 -0.21
C LEU A 204 -10.43 15.01 -0.97
N LYS A 205 -11.02 16.20 -1.12
CA LYS A 205 -10.35 17.39 -1.60
C LYS A 205 -10.36 18.43 -0.47
N LEU A 206 -9.17 18.80 -0.02
CA LEU A 206 -8.94 19.73 1.07
C LEU A 206 -8.49 21.08 0.50
N ARG A 207 -8.90 22.15 1.18
CA ARG A 207 -8.33 23.49 1.01
C ARG A 207 -7.65 23.86 2.32
N VAL A 208 -6.35 24.06 2.27
CA VAL A 208 -5.53 24.33 3.46
C VAL A 208 -4.67 25.57 3.24
N ALA A 209 -4.21 26.21 4.31
CA ALA A 209 -3.19 27.25 4.22
C ALA A 209 -2.30 27.26 5.45
N GLY A 210 -1.05 27.68 5.26
CA GLY A 210 -0.15 28.04 6.36
C GLY A 210 -0.40 29.45 6.87
N THR A 211 0.63 30.04 7.47
CA THR A 211 0.54 31.31 8.22
C THR A 211 0.17 32.51 7.34
N GLN A 212 0.63 32.53 6.08
CA GLN A 212 0.33 33.60 5.12
C GLN A 212 -1.05 33.50 4.46
N ASN A 213 -1.88 32.52 4.87
CA ASN A 213 -3.24 32.34 4.39
C ASN A 213 -3.40 32.16 2.86
N TYR A 214 -2.32 31.79 2.16
CA TYR A 214 -2.37 31.42 0.74
C TYR A 214 -2.98 30.01 0.58
N PRO A 215 -4.08 29.86 -0.19
CA PRO A 215 -4.78 28.59 -0.27
C PRO A 215 -4.04 27.58 -1.14
N LEU A 216 -3.84 26.39 -0.58
CA LEU A 216 -3.31 25.21 -1.25
C LEU A 216 -4.42 24.19 -1.42
N GLU A 217 -4.41 23.51 -2.57
CA GLU A 217 -5.34 22.45 -2.88
C GLU A 217 -4.66 21.10 -2.66
N ALA A 218 -5.27 20.25 -1.84
CA ALA A 218 -4.77 18.91 -1.57
C ALA A 218 -5.83 17.85 -1.89
N VAL A 219 -5.41 16.74 -2.49
CA VAL A 219 -6.24 15.57 -2.80
C VAL A 219 -5.75 14.40 -2.00
N TRP A 220 -6.65 13.80 -1.23
CA TRP A 220 -6.40 12.60 -0.44
C TRP A 220 -7.21 11.43 -1.00
N TRP A 221 -6.50 10.56 -1.72
CA TRP A 221 -7.10 9.39 -2.35
C TRP A 221 -7.46 8.33 -1.29
N GLY A 222 -8.77 8.13 -1.07
CA GLY A 222 -9.23 7.16 -0.07
C GLY A 222 -9.48 7.80 1.30
N GLY A 223 -9.26 9.12 1.42
CA GLY A 223 -9.35 9.83 2.70
C GLY A 223 -10.68 9.70 3.44
N VAL A 224 -11.79 9.32 2.78
CA VAL A 224 -13.06 9.07 3.48
C VAL A 224 -12.95 7.85 4.40
N GLU A 225 -12.32 6.77 3.93
CA GLU A 225 -12.09 5.55 4.72
C GLU A 225 -11.04 5.82 5.82
N GLU A 226 -9.94 6.47 5.45
CA GLU A 226 -8.84 6.81 6.38
C GLU A 226 -9.25 7.77 7.50
N LEU A 227 -10.23 8.66 7.27
CA LEU A 227 -10.79 9.47 8.34
C LEU A 227 -11.51 8.62 9.40
N ALA A 228 -11.96 7.41 9.07
CA ALA A 228 -12.64 6.49 10.00
C ALA A 228 -13.77 7.17 10.80
N GLY A 229 -14.55 8.04 10.14
CA GLY A 229 -15.65 8.79 10.75
C GLY A 229 -15.24 10.07 11.51
N ARG A 230 -13.93 10.40 11.59
CA ARG A 230 -13.47 11.71 12.08
C ARG A 230 -13.98 12.82 11.16
N THR A 231 -14.45 13.91 11.76
CA THR A 231 -14.87 15.10 11.01
C THR A 231 -13.73 16.11 10.98
N LEU A 232 -13.44 16.62 9.79
CA LEU A 232 -12.50 17.72 9.60
C LEU A 232 -13.26 19.05 9.59
N SER A 233 -12.94 19.93 10.53
CA SER A 233 -13.64 21.20 10.69
C SER A 233 -12.86 22.37 10.10
N THR A 234 -13.57 23.36 9.56
CA THR A 234 -12.97 24.63 9.14
C THR A 234 -12.26 25.28 10.34
N GLY A 235 -11.02 25.72 10.14
CA GLY A 235 -10.18 26.30 11.19
C GLY A 235 -9.31 25.30 11.94
N GLN A 236 -9.56 24.00 11.84
CA GLN A 236 -8.73 22.96 12.45
C GLN A 236 -7.31 22.99 11.88
N ARG A 237 -6.31 22.75 12.73
CA ARG A 237 -4.90 22.62 12.37
C ARG A 237 -4.55 21.15 12.16
N ILE A 238 -3.80 20.88 11.09
CA ILE A 238 -3.36 19.54 10.69
C ILE A 238 -1.91 19.61 10.19
N GLU A 239 -1.22 18.47 10.19
CA GLU A 239 0.01 18.26 9.43
C GLU A 239 -0.30 17.37 8.23
N LEU A 240 0.25 17.69 7.06
CA LEU A 240 0.09 16.89 5.86
C LEU A 240 1.43 16.30 5.44
N ALA A 241 1.47 15.00 5.18
CA ALA A 241 2.51 14.36 4.38
C ALA A 241 2.01 14.20 2.95
N TYR A 242 2.74 14.70 1.95
CA TYR A 242 2.25 14.79 0.57
C TYR A 242 3.36 14.83 -0.48
N THR A 243 3.01 14.46 -1.72
CA THR A 243 3.82 14.77 -2.92
C THR A 243 3.25 16.00 -3.62
N ILE A 244 4.07 16.74 -4.35
CA ILE A 244 3.67 17.94 -5.10
C ILE A 244 3.55 17.60 -6.57
N GLU A 245 2.41 17.89 -7.19
CA GLU A 245 2.16 17.61 -8.60
C GLU A 245 1.54 18.82 -9.33
N PRO A 246 1.97 19.13 -10.57
CA PRO A 246 1.22 20.00 -11.45
C PRO A 246 0.03 19.23 -12.02
N ASN A 247 -1.17 19.80 -11.87
CA ASN A 247 -2.41 19.27 -12.41
C ASN A 247 -2.90 20.17 -13.55
N THR A 248 -2.92 19.65 -14.78
CA THR A 248 -3.44 20.37 -15.96
C THR A 248 -4.85 19.90 -16.29
N TRP A 249 -5.83 20.79 -16.14
CA TRP A 249 -7.23 20.52 -16.46
C TRP A 249 -7.78 21.62 -17.37
N LYS A 250 -8.38 21.23 -18.50
CA LYS A 250 -8.95 22.15 -19.51
C LYS A 250 -7.99 23.29 -19.93
N GLY A 251 -6.69 22.97 -20.03
CA GLY A 251 -5.66 23.93 -20.43
C GLY A 251 -5.11 24.82 -19.31
N GLU A 252 -5.64 24.73 -18.09
CA GLU A 252 -5.13 25.45 -16.93
C GLU A 252 -4.29 24.50 -16.05
N THR A 253 -3.05 24.90 -15.76
CA THR A 253 -2.15 24.13 -14.88
C THR A 253 -2.13 24.74 -13.49
N ARG A 254 -2.49 23.94 -12.50
CA ARG A 254 -2.50 24.33 -11.08
C ARG A 254 -1.62 23.42 -10.27
N LEU A 255 -1.10 23.95 -9.18
CA LEU A 255 -0.45 23.16 -8.13
C LEU A 255 -1.49 22.29 -7.42
N GLN A 256 -1.15 21.03 -7.16
CA GLN A 256 -1.95 20.14 -6.32
C GLN A 256 -1.04 19.31 -5.41
N LEU A 257 -1.42 19.22 -4.13
CA LEU A 257 -0.78 18.33 -3.17
C LEU A 257 -1.48 16.98 -3.22
N ILE A 258 -0.74 15.88 -3.33
CA ILE A 258 -1.30 14.52 -3.23
C ILE A 258 -0.96 13.99 -1.84
N VAL A 259 -1.96 13.97 -0.97
CA VAL A 259 -1.83 13.58 0.43
C VAL A 259 -1.56 12.08 0.53
N LYS A 260 -0.55 11.74 1.32
CA LYS A 260 -0.20 10.37 1.72
C LYS A 260 -0.71 10.06 3.11
N ASP A 261 -0.62 11.02 4.03
CA ASP A 261 -1.13 10.87 5.39
C ASP A 261 -1.44 12.24 6.01
N VAL A 262 -2.29 12.24 7.04
CA VAL A 262 -2.73 13.42 7.76
C VAL A 262 -2.57 13.17 9.26
N LYS A 263 -1.81 14.02 9.92
CA LYS A 263 -1.79 14.07 11.37
C LYS A 263 -2.73 15.17 11.85
N PHE A 264 -3.64 14.82 12.74
CA PHE A 264 -4.54 15.78 13.38
C PHE A 264 -3.86 16.34 14.62
N ASP A 265 -3.99 17.64 14.83
CA ASP A 265 -3.68 18.22 16.13
C ASP A 265 -4.80 17.84 17.10
N ASP A 266 -4.54 16.84 17.95
CA ASP A 266 -5.48 16.39 18.98
C ASP A 266 -5.51 17.34 20.20
N GLY A 267 -4.89 18.53 20.10
CA GLY A 267 -4.96 19.58 21.12
C GLY A 267 -4.29 19.22 22.45
N ARG A 268 -3.17 18.47 22.40
CA ARG A 268 -2.33 18.14 23.56
C ARG A 268 -0.98 18.84 23.50
#